data_AF-A0A4V1RGD1-F1
#
_entry.id   AF-A0A4V1RGD1-F1
#
_cell.length_a   1.000
_cell.length_b   1.000
_cell.length_c   1.000
_cell.angle_alpha   90.00
_cell.angle_beta   90.00
_cell.angle_gamma   90.00
#
_symmetry.space_group_name_H-M   'P 1'
#
loop_
_entity.id
_entity.type
_entity.pdbx_description
1 polymer ?
#
loop_
_entity_poly.entity_id
_entity_poly.type
_entity_poly.pdbx_seq_one_letter_code
_entity_poly.pdbx_strand_id
1 'polypeptide(L)' 'MQLRGQCLLEKHNQTVLMVTHDVTEAVLLSDRVLVMSRRPGQILANIPVNIRRPRQPDDIFMPEFVDTARAVRFAIQMA' A
#
# COMPACT_ATOMS: atom_id res chain seq x y z
N MET A 1 -11.80 14.24 2.88
CA MET A 1 -11.32 13.86 4.24
C MET A 1 -9.95 13.21 4.07
N GLN A 2 -8.93 13.98 3.69
CA GLN A 2 -7.64 13.45 3.27
C GLN A 2 -6.59 13.70 4.37
N LEU A 3 -5.82 12.67 4.73
CA LEU A 3 -4.48 12.77 5.34
C LEU A 3 -4.34 13.15 6.83
N ARG A 4 -5.16 12.61 7.75
CA ARG A 4 -4.87 12.69 9.21
C ARG A 4 -4.21 11.45 9.83
N GLY A 5 -4.20 10.31 9.14
CA GLY A 5 -3.72 9.04 9.71
C GLY A 5 -2.20 8.90 9.87
N GLN A 6 -1.40 9.55 9.01
CA GLN A 6 0.06 9.34 8.99
C GLN A 6 0.76 9.80 10.29
N CYS A 7 0.30 10.88 10.93
CA CYS A 7 0.97 11.44 12.12
C CYS A 7 0.79 10.58 13.39
N LEU A 8 -0.27 9.76 13.49
CA LEU A 8 -0.50 8.91 14.66
C LEU A 8 0.45 7.70 14.69
N LEU A 9 0.68 7.09 13.52
CA LEU A 9 1.50 5.90 13.35
C LEU A 9 2.98 6.11 13.70
N GLU A 10 3.50 7.32 13.47
CA GLU A 10 4.90 7.63 13.84
C GLU A 10 5.11 7.82 15.34
N LYS A 11 4.04 8.16 16.09
CA LYS A 11 4.12 8.47 17.53
C LYS A 11 3.74 7.31 18.45
N HIS A 12 2.92 6.40 17.97
CA HIS A 12 2.52 5.21 18.71
C HIS A 12 2.73 4.01 17.80
N ASN A 13 3.53 3.04 18.25
CA ASN A 13 3.93 1.82 17.55
C ASN A 13 2.73 0.88 17.31
N GLN A 14 1.73 1.38 16.58
CA GLN A 14 0.42 0.79 16.38
C GLN A 14 0.39 0.07 15.04
N THR A 15 -0.06 -1.18 15.05
CA THR A 15 -0.33 -1.91 13.81
C THR A 15 -1.66 -1.44 13.25
N VAL A 16 -1.65 -0.85 12.06
CA VAL A 16 -2.86 -0.45 11.34
C VAL A 16 -3.04 -1.35 10.13
N LEU A 17 -4.24 -1.94 10.01
CA LEU A 17 -4.69 -2.63 8.82
C LEU A 17 -5.67 -1.71 8.09
N MET A 18 -5.37 -1.43 6.83
CA MET A 18 -6.23 -0.63 5.96
C MET A 18 -6.66 -1.45 4.75
N VAL A 19 -7.95 -1.40 4.44
CA VAL A 19 -8.53 -2.03 3.26
C VAL A 19 -8.95 -0.92 2.30
N THR A 20 -8.35 -0.89 1.12
CA THR A 20 -8.68 0.06 0.06
C THR A 20 -8.76 -0.64 -1.28
N HIS A 21 -9.51 -0.04 -2.20
CA HIS A 21 -9.56 -0.45 -3.60
C HIS A 21 -8.60 0.38 -4.48
N ASP A 22 -7.93 1.39 -3.91
CA ASP A 22 -6.95 2.22 -4.60
C ASP A 22 -5.52 1.73 -4.35
N VAL A 23 -4.84 1.34 -5.43
CA VAL A 23 -3.45 0.86 -5.36
C VAL A 23 -2.49 1.96 -4.89
N THR A 24 -2.69 3.19 -5.33
CA THR A 24 -1.83 4.32 -4.99
C THR A 24 -1.91 4.60 -3.50
N GLU A 25 -3.14 4.61 -2.95
CA GLU A 25 -3.37 4.77 -1.53
C GLU A 25 -2.74 3.62 -0.71
N ALA A 26 -2.89 2.37 -1.19
CA ALA A 26 -2.30 1.20 -0.54
C ALA A 26 -0.77 1.29 -0.42
N VAL A 27 -0.09 1.69 -1.50
CA VAL A 27 1.38 1.83 -1.52
C VAL A 27 1.84 3.04 -0.71
N LEU A 28 1.14 4.18 -0.79
CA LEU A 28 1.54 5.40 -0.09
C LEU A 28 1.45 5.24 1.44
N LEU A 29 0.44 4.54 1.94
CA LEU A 29 0.17 4.48 3.39
C LEU A 29 0.76 3.26 4.10
N SER A 30 1.06 2.18 3.38
CA SER A 30 1.41 0.88 3.98
C SER A 30 2.89 0.55 3.83
N ASP A 31 3.43 -0.27 4.73
CA ASP A 31 4.77 -0.86 4.57
C ASP A 31 4.72 -2.20 3.82
N ARG A 32 3.52 -2.80 3.75
CA ARG A 32 3.24 -4.06 3.05
C ARG A 32 1.84 -3.98 2.45
N VAL A 33 1.69 -4.47 1.22
CA VAL A 33 0.40 -4.60 0.54
C VAL A 33 0.07 -6.07 0.37
N LEU A 34 -1.05 -6.48 0.95
CA LEU A 34 -1.61 -7.82 0.75
C LEU A 34 -2.69 -7.74 -0.32
N VAL A 35 -2.56 -8.55 -1.38
CA VAL A 35 -3.59 -8.66 -2.43
C VAL A 35 -4.45 -9.87 -2.13
N MET A 36 -5.76 -9.69 -2.15
CA MET A 36 -6.72 -10.77 -1.92
C MET A 36 -7.40 -11.17 -3.22
N SER A 37 -7.66 -12.46 -3.41
CA SER A 37 -8.45 -12.98 -4.53
C SER A 37 -9.89 -12.54 -4.43
N ARG A 38 -10.57 -12.56 -5.58
CA ARG A 38 -12.03 -12.60 -5.58
C ARG A 38 -12.49 -13.91 -4.92
N ARG A 39 -13.74 -13.91 -4.43
CA ARG A 39 -14.34 -15.00 -3.65
C ARG A 39 -13.91 -16.38 -4.17
N PRO A 40 -13.45 -17.30 -3.30
CA PRO A 40 -13.20 -17.14 -1.86
C PRO A 40 -11.95 -16.29 -1.57
N GLY A 41 -11.98 -15.43 -0.55
CA GLY A 41 -10.91 -14.46 -0.26
C GLY A 41 -9.64 -15.11 0.27
N GLN A 42 -8.68 -15.36 -0.62
CA GLN A 42 -7.35 -15.89 -0.30
C GLN A 42 -6.31 -14.79 -0.50
N ILE A 43 -5.20 -14.84 0.24
CA ILE A 43 -4.07 -13.92 0.00
C ILE A 43 -3.31 -14.44 -1.22
N LEU A 44 -3.27 -13.65 -2.28
CA LEU A 44 -2.58 -13.97 -3.53
C LEU A 44 -1.15 -13.45 -3.56
N ALA A 45 -0.91 -12.29 -2.95
CA ALA A 45 0.41 -11.67 -2.92
C ALA A 45 0.63 -10.91 -1.62
N ASN A 46 1.90 -10.88 -1.20
CA ASN A 46 2.40 -10.06 -0.11
C ASN A 46 3.59 -9.25 -0.62
N ILE A 47 3.34 -7.97 -0.90
CA ILE A 47 4.28 -7.09 -1.59
C ILE A 47 4.87 -6.11 -0.57
N PRO A 48 6.18 -6.15 -0.29
CA PRO A 48 6.84 -5.17 0.58
C PRO A 48 6.96 -3.81 -0.12
N VAL A 49 6.71 -2.72 0.62
CA VAL A 49 6.87 -1.34 0.14
C VAL A 49 8.16 -0.77 0.72
N ASN A 50 9.26 -0.89 -0.04
CA ASN A 50 10.60 -0.47 0.41
C ASN A 50 10.87 1.02 0.16
N ILE A 51 9.88 1.87 0.43
CA ILE A 51 9.96 3.33 0.26
C ILE A 51 10.00 3.95 1.65
N ARG A 52 11.01 4.79 1.93
CA ARG A 52 11.20 5.38 3.26
C ARG A 52 10.03 6.29 3.63
N ARG A 53 9.69 6.32 4.92
CA ARG A 53 8.78 7.30 5.51
C ARG A 53 9.56 8.56 5.94
N PRO A 54 8.93 9.75 6.00
CA PRO A 54 7.53 10.03 5.64
C PRO A 54 7.33 10.11 4.12
N ARG A 55 6.28 9.45 3.62
CA ARG A 55 5.94 9.48 2.19
C ARG A 55 5.03 10.66 1.86
N GLN A 56 5.37 11.39 0.82
CA GLN A 56 4.63 12.54 0.31
C GLN A 56 3.83 12.16 -0.94
N PRO A 57 2.76 12.90 -1.27
CA PRO A 57 2.00 12.69 -2.50
C PRO A 57 2.86 12.73 -3.78
N ASP A 58 3.96 13.47 -3.79
CA ASP A 58 4.87 13.57 -4.94
C ASP A 58 5.77 12.32 -5.10
N ASP A 59 5.86 11.44 -4.09
CA ASP A 59 6.64 10.21 -4.19
C ASP A 59 6.04 9.21 -5.19
N ILE A 60 4.79 9.43 -5.64
CA ILE A 60 4.13 8.58 -6.64
C ILE A 60 4.86 8.54 -7.99
N PHE A 61 5.71 9.55 -8.24
CA PHE A 61 6.51 9.64 -9.46
C PHE A 61 7.87 8.96 -9.34
N MET A 62 8.27 8.51 -8.14
CA MET A 62 9.53 7.82 -7.94
C MET A 62 9.52 6.44 -8.61
N PRO A 63 10.62 6.02 -9.26
CA PRO A 63 10.71 4.72 -9.93
C PRO A 63 10.31 3.56 -9.01
N GLU A 64 10.77 3.56 -7.77
CA GLU A 64 10.50 2.52 -6.77
C GLU A 64 9.01 2.45 -6.42
N PHE A 65 8.33 3.60 -6.39
CA PHE A 65 6.88 3.65 -6.19
C PHE A 65 6.14 3.06 -7.38
N VAL A 66 6.51 3.49 -8.59
CA VAL A 66 5.90 3.02 -9.83
C VAL A 66 6.06 1.51 -9.98
N ASP A 67 7.23 0.97 -9.65
CA ASP A 67 7.52 -0.46 -9.71
C ASP A 67 6.68 -1.24 -8.69
N THR A 68 6.57 -0.74 -7.46
CA THR A 68 5.74 -1.36 -6.42
C THR A 68 4.25 -1.33 -6.81
N ALA A 69 3.76 -0.19 -7.28
CA ALA A 69 2.38 -0.04 -7.75
C ALA A 69 2.07 -0.93 -8.95
N ARG A 70 3.03 -1.10 -9.86
CA ARG A 70 2.92 -2.04 -11.00
C ARG A 70 2.79 -3.48 -10.50
N ALA A 71 3.60 -3.90 -9.54
CA ALA A 71 3.53 -5.23 -8.95
C ALA A 71 2.16 -5.51 -8.30
N VAL A 72 1.62 -4.53 -7.56
CA VAL A 72 0.28 -4.64 -6.95
C VAL A 72 -0.80 -4.77 -8.01
N ARG A 73 -0.79 -3.91 -9.04
CA ARG A 73 -1.77 -3.96 -10.14
C ARG A 73 -1.74 -5.29 -10.87
N PHE A 74 -0.55 -5.83 -11.12
CA PHE A 74 -0.37 -7.13 -11.75
C PHE A 74 -0.97 -8.26 -10.91
N ALA A 75 -0.72 -8.25 -9.59
CA ALA A 75 -1.30 -9.23 -8.68
C ALA A 75 -2.84 -9.16 -8.62
N ILE A 76 -3.44 -7.96 -8.73
CA ILE A 76 -4.90 -7.78 -8.82
C ILE A 76 -5.46 -8.30 -10.14
N GLN A 77 -4.74 -8.14 -11.25
CA GLN A 77 -5.18 -8.63 -12.56
C GLN A 77 -5.11 -10.16 -12.69
N MET A 78 -4.31 -10.82 -11.85
CA MET A 78 -4.21 -12.28 -11.75
C MET A 78 -5.22 -12.89 -10.76
N ALA A 79 -6.01 -12.07 -10.08
CA ALA A 79 -6.92 -12.42 -8.99
C ALA A 79 -8.37 -12.71 -9.43
#